data_AF-A0A5X6ESQ9-F1
#
_entry.id   AF-A0A5X6ESQ9-F1
#
_cell.length_a   1.000
_cell.length_b   1.000
_cell.length_c   1.000
_cell.angle_alpha   90.00
_cell.angle_beta   90.00
_cell.angle_gamma   90.00
#
_symmetry.space_group_name_H-M   'P 1'
#
loop_
_entity.id
_entity.type
_entity.pdbx_description
1 polymer ?
#
loop_
_entity_poly.entity_id
_entity_poly.type
_entity_poly.pdbx_seq_one_letter_code
_entity_poly.pdbx_strand_id
1 'polypeptide(L)' 'MKKRNNSGVKKSVLDWQTVSEAVNIINQTTGESLTESDIYRHALGGDICLSVYFQSPVILRKISQANNKIRLREAG' A
#
# COMPACT_ATOMS: atom_id res chain seq x y z
N MET A 1 12.68 34.73 -11.84
CA MET A 1 11.35 34.16 -11.52
C MET A 1 11.48 33.20 -10.34
N LYS A 2 11.08 33.62 -9.13
CA LYS A 2 10.94 32.73 -7.98
C LYS A 2 9.53 32.15 -8.00
N LYS A 3 9.38 30.86 -8.30
CA LYS A 3 8.13 30.14 -7.99
C LYS A 3 8.20 29.75 -6.51
N ARG A 4 7.46 30.47 -5.68
CA ARG A 4 7.05 30.00 -4.35
C ARG A 4 5.53 30.00 -4.33
N ASN A 5 5.01 29.20 -3.41
CA ASN A 5 3.64 29.16 -2.89
C ASN A 5 2.84 27.95 -3.42
N ASN A 6 2.89 26.87 -2.65
CA ASN A 6 1.64 26.25 -2.21
C ASN A 6 1.80 25.70 -0.79
N SER A 7 1.86 26.62 0.18
CA SER A 7 1.63 26.30 1.59
C SER A 7 0.13 26.18 1.81
N GLY A 8 -0.40 24.99 1.55
CA GLY A 8 -1.80 24.64 1.72
C GLY A 8 -1.97 23.20 2.17
N VAL A 9 -1.08 22.67 3.01
CA VAL A 9 -1.26 21.34 3.59
C VAL A 9 -2.13 21.48 4.83
N LYS A 10 -3.44 21.53 4.60
CA LYS A 10 -4.44 21.14 5.60
C LYS A 10 -5.54 20.33 4.93
N LYS A 11 -5.22 19.05 4.69
CA LYS A 11 -6.20 17.96 4.82
C LYS A 11 -5.76 17.14 6.02
N SER A 12 -6.47 17.34 7.13
CA SER A 12 -6.36 16.54 8.34
C SER A 12 -7.31 15.35 8.23
N VAL A 13 -6.85 14.20 8.75
CA VAL A 13 -7.45 12.86 8.83
C VAL A 13 -6.90 11.90 7.76
N LEU A 14 -5.86 11.15 8.13
CA LEU A 14 -5.68 9.72 7.80
C LEU A 14 -6.09 9.28 6.37
N ASP A 15 -5.69 10.00 5.33
CA ASP A 15 -5.95 9.60 3.94
C ASP A 15 -5.06 8.38 3.60
N TRP A 16 -5.67 7.34 3.04
CA TRP A 16 -4.95 6.16 2.57
C TRP A 16 -4.02 6.59 1.43
N GLN A 17 -2.72 6.41 1.62
CA GLN A 17 -1.73 6.72 0.59
C GLN A 17 -1.39 5.47 -0.20
N THR A 18 -1.26 5.63 -1.51
CA THR A 18 -0.63 4.60 -2.36
C THR A 18 0.85 4.48 -2.02
N VAL A 19 1.46 3.35 -2.38
CA VAL A 19 2.90 3.11 -2.17
C VAL A 19 3.73 4.18 -2.88
N SER A 20 3.37 4.56 -4.10
CA SER A 20 4.05 5.61 -4.87
C SER A 20 3.96 6.98 -4.21
N GLU A 21 2.79 7.35 -3.67
CA GLU A 21 2.63 8.60 -2.92
C GLU A 21 3.47 8.60 -1.65
N ALA A 22 3.51 7.48 -0.93
CA ALA A 22 4.34 7.33 0.26
C ALA A 22 5.82 7.52 -0.07
N VAL A 23 6.33 6.88 -1.14
CA VAL A 23 7.72 7.07 -1.61
C VAL A 23 8.00 8.55 -1.92
N ASN A 24 7.11 9.19 -2.67
CA ASN A 24 7.29 10.60 -3.05
C ASN A 24 7.32 11.51 -1.83
N ILE A 25 6.42 11.32 -0.86
CA ILE A 25 6.35 12.12 0.36
C ILE A 25 7.61 11.91 1.21
N ILE A 26 8.03 10.66 1.39
CA ILE A 26 9.23 10.34 2.18
C ILE A 26 10.45 11.00 1.54
N ASN A 27 10.69 10.78 0.26
CA ASN A 27 11.85 11.35 -0.44
C ASN A 27 11.87 12.88 -0.41
N GLN A 28 10.71 13.53 -0.55
CA GLN A 28 10.61 15.00 -0.43
C GLN A 28 10.86 15.51 0.99
N THR A 29 10.49 14.73 2.01
CA THR A 29 10.57 15.15 3.42
C THR A 29 11.94 14.88 4.03
N THR A 30 12.56 13.75 3.69
CA THR A 30 13.85 13.32 4.26
C THR A 30 15.05 13.65 3.37
N GLY A 31 14.83 13.89 2.07
CA GLY A 31 15.92 14.03 1.09
C GLY A 31 16.55 12.71 0.67
N GLU A 32 15.94 11.59 1.06
CA GLU A 32 16.38 10.24 0.67
C GLU A 32 15.92 9.87 -0.74
N SER A 33 16.46 8.78 -1.28
CA SER A 33 16.07 8.20 -2.56
C SER A 33 15.51 6.79 -2.38
N LEU A 34 14.38 6.69 -1.69
CA LEU A 34 13.63 5.44 -1.53
C LEU A 34 12.95 5.06 -2.85
N THR A 35 12.88 3.76 -3.12
CA THR A 35 12.08 3.19 -4.21
C THR A 35 10.86 2.46 -3.65
N GLU A 36 9.85 2.21 -4.48
CA GLU A 36 8.69 1.38 -4.07
C GLU A 36 9.13 -0.03 -3.64
N SER A 37 10.17 -0.58 -4.29
CA SER A 37 10.78 -1.87 -3.95
C SER A 37 11.26 -1.92 -2.50
N ASP A 38 11.75 -0.81 -1.95
CA ASP A 38 12.17 -0.75 -0.56
C ASP A 38 10.97 -0.88 0.39
N ILE A 39 9.86 -0.20 0.09
CA ILE A 39 8.61 -0.35 0.83
C ILE A 39 8.13 -1.81 0.77
N TYR A 40 8.09 -2.42 -0.41
CA TYR A 40 7.66 -3.82 -0.55
C TYR A 40 8.58 -4.78 0.21
N ARG A 41 9.90 -4.57 0.17
CA ARG A 41 10.88 -5.39 0.89
C ARG A 41 10.66 -5.32 2.40
N HIS A 42 10.45 -4.12 2.95
CA HIS A 42 10.14 -3.95 4.37
C HIS A 42 8.77 -4.52 4.75
N ALA A 43 7.78 -4.46 3.85
CA ALA A 43 6.47 -5.07 4.07
C ALA A 43 6.56 -6.61 4.09
N LEU A 44 7.29 -7.21 3.16
CA LEU A 44 7.53 -8.65 3.11
C LEU A 44 8.42 -9.14 4.28
N GLY A 45 9.32 -8.29 4.75
CA GLY A 45 10.13 -8.53 5.95
C GLY A 45 9.36 -8.43 7.27
N GLY A 46 8.15 -7.86 7.25
CA GLY A 46 7.32 -7.67 8.44
C GLY A 46 7.62 -6.38 9.22
N ASP A 47 8.45 -5.48 8.68
CA ASP A 47 8.78 -4.20 9.32
C ASP A 47 7.61 -3.20 9.25
N ILE A 48 6.79 -3.30 8.19
CA ILE A 48 5.61 -2.47 7.96
C ILE A 48 4.45 -3.30 7.43
N CYS A 49 3.21 -2.83 7.61
CA CYS A 49 2.02 -3.46 7.04
C CYS A 49 1.47 -2.63 5.87
N LEU A 50 1.10 -3.30 4.78
CA LEU A 50 0.35 -2.70 3.68
C LEU A 50 -1.12 -3.10 3.79
N SER A 51 -2.01 -2.13 3.60
CA SER A 51 -3.45 -2.38 3.53
C SER A 51 -3.89 -2.41 2.08
N VAL A 52 -4.78 -3.36 1.73
CA VAL A 52 -5.35 -3.46 0.38
C VAL A 52 -6.77 -2.91 0.41
N TYR A 53 -7.04 -1.91 -0.41
CA TYR A 53 -8.37 -1.32 -0.56
C TYR A 53 -9.14 -1.96 -1.71
N PHE A 54 -10.41 -2.29 -1.48
CA PHE A 54 -11.32 -2.82 -2.49
C PHE A 54 -12.50 -1.85 -2.68
N GLN A 55 -12.78 -1.48 -3.93
CA GLN A 55 -13.89 -0.56 -4.28
C GLN A 55 -15.29 -1.19 -4.10
N SER A 56 -15.35 -2.50 -3.85
CA SER A 56 -16.57 -3.24 -3.58
C SER A 56 -16.34 -4.30 -2.49
N PRO A 57 -17.39 -4.84 -1.85
CA PRO A 57 -17.25 -5.92 -0.90
C PRO A 57 -16.54 -7.12 -1.52
N VAL A 58 -15.54 -7.66 -0.81
CA VAL A 58 -14.81 -8.86 -1.22
C VAL A 58 -15.03 -10.00 -0.25
N ILE A 59 -15.09 -11.22 -0.80
CA ILE A 59 -15.16 -12.45 -0.01
C ILE A 59 -13.82 -13.16 -0.13
N LEU A 60 -13.07 -13.19 0.97
CA LEU A 60 -11.83 -13.97 1.06
C LEU A 60 -12.18 -15.42 1.44
N ARG A 61 -11.79 -16.39 0.58
CA ARG A 61 -11.95 -17.82 0.84
C ARG A 61 -10.60 -18.53 0.74
N LYS A 62 -10.36 -19.46 1.66
CA LYS A 62 -9.22 -20.38 1.54
C LYS A 62 -9.41 -21.25 0.31
N ILE A 63 -8.36 -21.41 -0.47
CA ILE A 63 -8.33 -22.40 -1.54
C ILE A 63 -7.81 -23.74 -1.01
N SER A 64 -8.25 -24.83 -1.60
CA SER A 64 -7.65 -26.15 -1.47
C SER A 64 -7.20 -26.62 -2.84
N GLN A 65 -6.15 -27.44 -2.88
CA GLN A 65 -5.71 -28.09 -4.11
C GLN A 65 -6.13 -29.56 -4.03
N ALA A 66 -6.92 -30.01 -5.00
CA ALA A 66 -7.34 -31.40 -5.12
C ALA A 66 -7.21 -31.84 -6.58
N ASN A 67 -6.49 -32.93 -6.82
CA ASN A 67 -6.21 -33.46 -8.17
C ASN A 67 -5.65 -32.39 -9.12
N ASN A 68 -4.68 -31.61 -8.65
CA ASN A 68 -4.07 -30.51 -9.39
C ASN A 68 -5.04 -29.40 -9.85
N LYS A 69 -6.26 -29.35 -9.28
CA LYS A 69 -7.23 -28.27 -9.48
C LYS A 69 -7.36 -27.44 -8.22
N ILE A 70 -7.43 -26.13 -8.39
CA ILE A 70 -7.76 -25.20 -7.31
C ILE A 70 -9.27 -25.29 -7.07
N ARG A 71 -9.66 -25.57 -5.82
CA ARG A 71 -11.04 -25.56 -5.34
C ARG A 71 -11.17 -24.54 -4.22
N LEU A 72 -12.37 -23.99 -4.06
CA LEU A 72 -12.67 -23.19 -2.87
C LEU A 72 -12.95 -24.15 -1.71
N ARG A 73 -12.38 -23.89 -0.53
CA ARG A 73 -12.79 -24.59 0.68
C ARG A 73 -14.22 -24.18 1.02
N GLU A 74 -15.02 -25.13 1.47
CA GLU A 74 -16.34 -24.84 2.04
C GLU A 74 -16.17 -23.95 3.28
N ALA A 75 -17.13 -23.04 3.47
CA ALA A 75 -17.19 -22.25 4.69
C ALA A 75 -17.62 -23.20 5.82
N GLY A 76 -16.75 -23.38 6.80
CA GLY A 76 -17.05 -24.16 8.01
C GLY A 76 -17.90 -23.38 9.00
#